data_AF-A0A6F7WFQ3-F1
#
_entry.id   AF-A0A6F7WFQ3-F1
#
_cell.length_a   1.000
_cell.length_b   1.000
_cell.length_c   1.000
_cell.angle_alpha   90.00
_cell.angle_beta   90.00
_cell.angle_gamma   90.00
#
_symmetry.space_group_name_H-M   'P 1'
#
loop_
_entity.id
_entity.type
_entity.pdbx_description
1 polymer ?
#
loop_
_entity_poly.entity_id
_entity_poly.type
_entity_poly.pdbx_seq_one_letter_code
_entity_poly.pdbx_strand_id
1 'polypeptide(L)'
;MTPPEAPTLTYAFAVCRGGALTALTALPGLDTGASVRTLTAGPLTAVVQNVPAAGFGEEALRRRLSDRDELERCARAHHTVITAASALAPTVPLPLATLYLDDDRAREALGERETSLLTALDRIAGRAEWGVKVYAPAGPPPPAPEAAPAD
;
A
#
# COMPACT_ATOMS: atom_id res chain seq x y z
N MET A 1 33.00 -18.67 3.27
CA MET A 1 31.98 -18.67 4.33
C MET A 1 31.04 -17.51 4.01
N THR A 2 29.92 -17.79 3.33
CA THR A 2 28.91 -16.77 3.03
C THR A 2 28.35 -16.26 4.36
N PRO A 3 28.29 -14.93 4.60
CA PRO A 3 27.69 -14.43 5.84
C PRO A 3 26.27 -14.98 5.97
N PRO A 4 25.79 -15.26 7.21
CA PRO A 4 24.40 -15.66 7.40
C PRO A 4 23.50 -14.58 6.80
N GLU A 5 22.60 -15.00 5.92
CA GLU A 5 21.63 -14.11 5.30
C GLU A 5 20.82 -13.46 6.43
N ALA A 6 20.81 -12.12 6.48
CA ALA A 6 20.13 -11.40 7.55
C ALA A 6 18.63 -11.76 7.53
N PRO A 7 17.97 -11.92 8.70
CA PRO A 7 16.56 -12.26 8.74
C PRO A 7 15.74 -11.22 7.97
N THR A 8 14.82 -11.70 7.14
CA THR A 8 13.93 -10.86 6.33
C THR A 8 12.47 -11.04 6.73
N LEU A 9 11.66 -10.03 6.43
CA LEU A 9 10.21 -10.05 6.52
C LEU A 9 9.63 -9.91 5.12
N THR A 10 8.38 -10.34 4.95
CA THR A 10 7.64 -10.15 3.70
C THR A 10 6.74 -8.93 3.80
N TYR A 11 7.11 -7.87 3.08
CA TYR A 11 6.29 -6.67 2.94
C TYR A 11 5.32 -6.85 1.78
N ALA A 12 4.02 -6.72 2.03
CA ALA A 12 2.98 -6.89 1.02
C ALA A 12 2.37 -5.54 0.60
N PHE A 13 2.47 -5.22 -0.68
CA PHE A 13 1.97 -3.97 -1.25
C PHE A 13 0.50 -4.06 -1.65
N ALA A 14 0.16 -5.15 -2.36
CA ALA A 14 -1.14 -5.31 -2.99
C ALA A 14 -1.43 -6.78 -3.29
N VAL A 15 -2.68 -7.06 -3.62
CA VAL A 15 -3.15 -8.38 -4.05
C VAL A 15 -3.89 -8.25 -5.37
N CYS A 16 -3.59 -9.14 -6.30
CA CYS A 16 -4.25 -9.27 -7.59
C CYS A 16 -4.87 -10.67 -7.72
N ARG A 17 -5.76 -10.85 -8.70
CA ARG A 17 -6.15 -12.20 -9.12
C ARG A 17 -4.98 -12.85 -9.87
N GLY A 18 -4.86 -14.17 -9.75
CA GLY A 18 -3.74 -14.97 -10.25
C GLY A 18 -3.21 -14.57 -11.63
N GLY A 19 -1.92 -14.78 -11.85
CA GLY A 19 -1.24 -14.49 -13.11
C GLY A 19 0.22 -14.13 -12.89
N ALA A 20 1.01 -14.17 -13.96
CA ALA A 20 2.40 -13.78 -13.93
C ALA A 20 2.53 -12.26 -14.11
N LEU A 21 2.60 -11.52 -13.01
CA LEU A 21 2.87 -10.07 -13.01
C LEU A 21 4.39 -9.80 -13.07
N THR A 22 5.09 -10.46 -13.97
CA THR A 22 6.57 -10.41 -14.08
C THR A 22 7.09 -9.00 -14.35
N ALA A 23 6.31 -8.14 -15.01
CA ALA A 23 6.67 -6.74 -15.21
C ALA A 23 6.91 -5.99 -13.87
N LEU A 24 6.28 -6.42 -12.77
CA LEU A 24 6.48 -5.82 -11.45
C LEU A 24 7.85 -6.14 -10.84
N THR A 25 8.54 -7.19 -11.30
CA THR A 25 9.83 -7.59 -10.71
C THR A 25 10.98 -6.64 -11.05
N ALA A 26 10.78 -5.75 -12.03
CA ALA A 26 11.72 -4.69 -12.36
C ALA A 26 11.62 -3.48 -11.41
N LEU A 27 10.59 -3.41 -10.57
CA LEU A 27 10.38 -2.30 -9.65
C LEU A 27 11.31 -2.43 -8.43
N PRO A 28 11.97 -1.33 -8.02
CA PRO A 28 12.83 -1.34 -6.84
C PRO A 28 12.02 -1.51 -5.54
N GLY A 29 10.77 -1.05 -5.51
CA GLY A 29 9.95 -1.05 -4.30
C GLY A 29 10.51 -0.11 -3.24
N LEU A 30 10.53 -0.57 -1.99
CA LEU A 30 11.18 0.11 -0.87
C LEU A 30 12.70 0.07 -1.05
N ASP A 31 13.39 1.12 -0.59
CA ASP A 31 14.85 1.20 -0.63
C ASP A 31 15.48 0.26 0.43
N THR A 32 15.56 -1.03 0.10
CA THR A 32 16.08 -2.10 0.97
C THR A 32 17.08 -3.02 0.26
N GLY A 33 17.36 -2.78 -1.03
CA GLY A 33 18.26 -3.58 -1.85
C GLY A 33 17.64 -4.84 -2.48
N ALA A 34 16.44 -5.26 -2.05
CA ALA A 34 15.69 -6.33 -2.72
C ALA A 34 14.68 -5.75 -3.71
N SER A 35 14.46 -6.39 -4.85
CA SER A 35 13.41 -5.99 -5.80
C SER A 35 12.03 -6.51 -5.39
N VAL A 36 10.99 -5.88 -5.92
CA VAL A 36 9.61 -6.39 -5.84
C VAL A 36 9.54 -7.77 -6.51
N ARG A 37 8.69 -8.64 -5.98
CA ARG A 37 8.39 -9.96 -6.54
C ARG A 37 6.91 -10.31 -6.38
N THR A 38 6.50 -11.37 -7.05
CA THR A 38 5.15 -11.92 -6.91
C THR A 38 5.16 -13.15 -6.02
N LEU A 39 4.12 -13.29 -5.20
CA LEU A 39 3.89 -14.41 -4.31
C LEU A 39 2.52 -15.03 -4.60
N THR A 40 2.50 -16.27 -5.06
CA THR A 40 1.24 -17.00 -5.31
C THR A 40 0.64 -17.52 -4.00
N ALA A 41 -0.65 -17.28 -3.80
CA ALA A 41 -1.45 -17.77 -2.68
C ALA A 41 -2.81 -18.25 -3.22
N GLY A 42 -2.87 -19.52 -3.65
CA GLY A 42 -4.07 -20.08 -4.29
C GLY A 42 -4.46 -19.30 -5.57
N PRO A 43 -5.69 -18.79 -5.68
CA PRO A 43 -6.15 -17.99 -6.82
C PRO A 43 -5.68 -16.52 -6.77
N LEU A 44 -5.00 -16.12 -5.69
CA LEU A 44 -4.46 -14.78 -5.50
C LEU A 44 -2.97 -14.72 -5.83
N THR A 45 -2.52 -13.54 -6.22
CA THR A 45 -1.10 -13.20 -6.34
C THR A 45 -0.83 -11.92 -5.57
N ALA A 46 -0.01 -12.01 -4.54
CA ALA A 46 0.46 -10.85 -3.80
C ALA A 46 1.70 -10.24 -4.47
N VAL A 47 1.76 -8.92 -4.45
CA VAL A 47 2.93 -8.14 -4.84
C VAL A 47 3.69 -7.82 -3.56
N VAL A 48 4.89 -8.36 -3.43
CA VAL A 48 5.65 -8.35 -2.16
C VAL A 48 7.12 -7.97 -2.37
N GLN A 49 7.83 -7.68 -1.29
CA GLN A 49 9.27 -7.49 -1.28
C GLN A 49 9.85 -8.01 0.04
N ASN A 50 11.02 -8.63 -0.02
CA ASN A 50 11.76 -9.00 1.17
C ASN A 50 12.41 -7.76 1.77
N VAL A 51 12.21 -7.52 3.05
CA VAL A 51 12.80 -6.38 3.75
C VAL A 51 13.60 -6.83 4.98
N PRO A 52 14.73 -6.18 5.32
CA PRO A 52 15.52 -6.58 6.48
C PRO A 52 14.73 -6.44 7.79
N ALA A 53 14.66 -7.50 8.59
CA ALA A 53 13.92 -7.48 9.86
C ALA A 53 14.44 -6.41 10.83
N ALA A 54 15.75 -6.12 10.81
CA ALA A 54 16.35 -5.10 11.66
C ALA A 54 15.77 -3.68 11.45
N GLY A 55 15.33 -3.35 10.23
CA GLY A 55 14.76 -2.05 9.87
C GLY A 55 13.23 -2.02 9.82
N PHE A 56 12.58 -3.18 9.91
CA PHE A 56 11.14 -3.34 9.72
C PHE A 56 10.44 -4.12 10.84
N GLY A 57 11.18 -4.56 11.87
CA GLY A 57 10.58 -5.03 13.12
C GLY A 57 9.75 -3.93 13.77
N GLU A 58 8.77 -4.32 14.59
CA GLU A 58 7.71 -3.43 15.10
C GLU A 58 8.21 -2.06 15.60
N GLU A 59 9.21 -2.08 16.47
CA GLU A 59 9.72 -0.87 17.11
C GLU A 59 10.58 0.00 16.17
N ALA A 60 11.33 -0.62 15.25
CA ALA A 60 12.06 0.10 14.21
C ALA A 60 11.10 0.73 13.19
N LEU A 61 10.07 -0.02 12.78
CA LEU A 61 9.03 0.45 11.89
C LEU A 61 8.25 1.61 12.51
N ARG A 62 7.90 1.52 13.80
CA ARG A 62 7.22 2.60 14.53
C ARG A 62 8.01 3.90 14.49
N ARG A 63 9.32 3.85 14.78
CA ARG A 63 10.19 5.03 14.68
C ARG A 63 10.26 5.57 13.26
N ARG A 64 10.46 4.69 12.28
CA ARG A 64 10.54 5.04 10.86
C ARG A 64 9.28 5.73 10.35
N LEU A 65 8.10 5.26 10.75
CA LEU A 65 6.82 5.85 10.33
C LEU A 65 6.45 7.10 11.14
N SER A 66 7.16 7.38 12.25
CA SER A 66 7.01 8.62 13.01
C SER A 66 7.87 9.76 12.44
N ASP A 67 8.94 9.43 11.72
CA ASP A 67 9.71 10.39 10.94
C ASP A 67 8.97 10.73 9.64
N ARG A 68 8.71 12.02 9.42
CA ARG A 68 7.91 12.50 8.30
C ARG A 68 8.54 12.17 6.94
N ASP A 69 9.85 12.32 6.82
CA ASP A 69 10.54 12.16 5.55
C ASP A 69 10.69 10.67 5.21
N GLU A 70 10.92 9.83 6.22
CA GLU A 70 10.92 8.37 6.06
C GLU A 70 9.53 7.82 5.74
N LEU A 71 8.49 8.34 6.41
CA LEU A 71 7.09 8.01 6.09
C LEU A 71 6.75 8.41 4.66
N GLU A 72 7.12 9.61 4.23
CA GLU A 72 6.86 10.08 2.86
C GLU A 72 7.56 9.20 1.82
N ARG A 73 8.85 8.88 2.02
CA ARG A 73 9.60 7.97 1.14
C ARG A 73 8.94 6.60 1.06
N CYS A 74 8.55 6.03 2.20
CA CYS A 74 7.88 4.74 2.28
C CYS A 74 6.52 4.76 1.55
N ALA A 75 5.70 5.77 1.81
CA ALA A 75 4.39 5.91 1.21
C ALA A 75 4.45 6.08 -0.31
N ARG A 76 5.41 6.87 -0.82
CA ARG A 76 5.61 7.06 -2.26
C ARG A 76 6.06 5.77 -2.95
N ALA A 77 7.01 5.05 -2.37
CA ALA A 77 7.45 3.75 -2.89
C ALA A 77 6.30 2.74 -2.89
N HIS A 78 5.55 2.64 -1.80
CA HIS A 78 4.36 1.79 -1.69
C HIS A 78 3.33 2.10 -2.77
N HIS A 79 3.00 3.38 -2.94
CA HIS A 79 2.05 3.84 -3.94
C HIS A 79 2.53 3.57 -5.37
N THR A 80 3.83 3.69 -5.64
CA THR A 80 4.40 3.43 -6.96
C THR A 80 4.19 1.97 -7.37
N VAL A 81 4.44 1.03 -6.45
CA VAL A 81 4.23 -0.40 -6.69
C VAL A 81 2.75 -0.72 -6.92
N ILE A 82 1.86 -0.16 -6.09
CA ILE A 82 0.41 -0.33 -6.25
C ILE A 82 -0.07 0.23 -7.59
N THR A 83 0.40 1.41 -8.00
CA THR A 83 0.02 2.05 -9.26
C THR A 83 0.45 1.20 -10.45
N ALA A 84 1.68 0.68 -10.42
CA ALA A 84 2.17 -0.21 -11.46
C ALA A 84 1.36 -1.53 -11.53
N ALA A 85 1.01 -2.12 -10.39
CA ALA A 85 0.16 -3.30 -10.35
C ALA A 85 -1.25 -3.02 -10.91
N SER A 86 -1.84 -1.89 -10.53
CA SER A 86 -3.17 -1.46 -10.97
C SER A 86 -3.24 -1.17 -12.47
N ALA A 87 -2.13 -0.78 -13.10
CA ALA A 87 -2.03 -0.60 -14.54
C ALA A 87 -2.04 -1.93 -15.31
N LEU A 88 -1.72 -3.05 -14.66
CA LEU A 88 -1.64 -4.38 -15.28
C LEU A 88 -2.88 -5.22 -15.02
N ALA A 89 -3.49 -5.09 -13.84
CA ALA A 89 -4.62 -5.91 -13.42
C ALA A 89 -5.48 -5.23 -12.35
N PRO A 90 -6.75 -5.64 -12.17
CA PRO A 90 -7.52 -5.32 -10.97
C PRO A 90 -6.69 -5.63 -9.71
N THR A 91 -6.53 -4.63 -8.85
CA THR A 91 -5.58 -4.66 -7.74
C THR A 91 -6.26 -4.16 -6.47
N VAL A 92 -6.15 -4.92 -5.38
CA VAL A 92 -6.54 -4.48 -4.04
C VAL A 92 -5.28 -4.00 -3.31
N PRO A 93 -5.14 -2.69 -3.05
CA PRO A 93 -4.03 -2.17 -2.26
C PRO A 93 -4.12 -2.68 -0.81
N LEU A 94 -2.98 -3.09 -0.25
CA LEU A 94 -2.88 -3.39 1.18
C LEU A 94 -2.46 -2.13 1.94
N PRO A 95 -2.84 -2.00 3.24
CA PRO A 95 -2.38 -0.92 4.08
C PRO A 95 -0.86 -0.78 4.06
N LEU A 96 -0.38 0.46 4.16
CA LEU A 96 1.05 0.73 4.30
C LEU A 96 1.60 -0.07 5.50
N ALA A 97 2.78 -0.66 5.31
CA ALA A 97 3.46 -1.46 6.32
C ALA A 97 2.75 -2.77 6.70
N THR A 98 2.04 -3.39 5.75
CA THR A 98 1.57 -4.77 5.89
C THR A 98 2.76 -5.72 5.80
N LEU A 99 3.19 -6.25 6.95
CA LEU A 99 4.34 -7.14 7.09
C LEU A 99 3.92 -8.52 7.58
N TYR A 100 4.56 -9.55 7.04
CA TYR A 100 4.49 -10.92 7.49
C TYR A 100 5.87 -11.42 7.88
N LEU A 101 5.93 -12.38 8.81
CA LEU A 101 7.20 -12.98 9.26
C LEU A 101 7.95 -13.62 8.09
N ASP A 102 7.21 -14.27 7.19
CA ASP A 102 7.72 -14.96 6.02
C ASP A 102 6.61 -15.09 4.96
N ASP A 103 6.95 -15.72 3.84
CA ASP A 103 6.02 -15.97 2.75
C ASP A 103 4.89 -16.92 3.11
N ASP A 104 5.12 -17.88 3.99
CA ASP A 104 4.10 -18.87 4.37
C ASP A 104 3.01 -18.20 5.20
N ARG A 105 3.39 -17.32 6.14
CA ARG A 105 2.45 -16.48 6.87
C ARG A 105 1.70 -15.51 5.98
N ALA A 106 2.35 -14.95 4.96
CA ALA A 106 1.67 -14.13 3.96
C ALA A 106 0.62 -14.95 3.19
N ARG A 107 0.98 -16.15 2.72
CA ARG A 107 0.04 -17.06 2.01
C ARG A 107 -1.14 -17.45 2.89
N GLU A 108 -0.89 -17.83 4.14
CA GLU A 108 -1.92 -18.21 5.12
C GLU A 108 -2.93 -17.06 5.32
N ALA A 109 -2.45 -15.87 5.67
CA ALA A 109 -3.30 -14.71 5.92
C ALA A 109 -4.08 -14.23 4.69
N LEU A 110 -3.52 -14.42 3.49
CA LEU A 110 -4.23 -14.14 2.23
C LEU A 110 -5.29 -15.19 1.94
N GLY A 111 -5.01 -16.47 2.22
CA GLY A 111 -5.95 -17.58 2.09
C GLY A 111 -7.17 -17.41 3.00
N GLU A 112 -6.97 -17.00 4.26
CA GLU A 112 -8.07 -16.69 5.19
C GLU A 112 -9.02 -15.61 4.67
N ARG A 113 -8.49 -14.68 3.86
CA ARG A 113 -9.23 -13.53 3.31
C ARG A 113 -9.63 -13.75 1.85
N GLU A 114 -9.40 -14.93 1.28
CA GLU A 114 -9.48 -15.20 -0.15
C GLU A 114 -10.82 -14.75 -0.75
N THR A 115 -11.93 -15.22 -0.17
CA THR A 115 -13.28 -14.89 -0.66
C THR A 115 -13.53 -13.38 -0.67
N SER A 116 -13.11 -12.67 0.39
CA SER A 116 -13.28 -11.22 0.49
C SER A 116 -12.44 -10.45 -0.53
N LEU A 117 -11.20 -10.89 -0.76
CA LEU A 117 -10.28 -10.29 -1.73
C LEU A 117 -10.75 -10.51 -3.16
N LEU A 118 -11.16 -11.74 -3.50
CA LEU A 118 -11.73 -12.07 -4.81
C LEU A 118 -13.00 -11.25 -5.08
N THR A 119 -13.88 -11.12 -4.09
CA THR A 119 -15.10 -10.29 -4.20
C THR A 119 -14.75 -8.82 -4.44
N ALA A 120 -13.73 -8.29 -3.77
CA ALA A 120 -13.28 -6.91 -3.99
C ALA A 120 -12.69 -6.74 -5.40
N LEU A 121 -11.87 -7.68 -5.86
CA LEU A 121 -11.31 -7.71 -7.21
C LEU A 121 -12.40 -7.75 -8.28
N ASP A 122 -13.45 -8.54 -8.09
CA ASP A 122 -14.59 -8.61 -9.01
C ASP A 122 -15.35 -7.28 -9.10
N ARG A 123 -15.49 -6.57 -7.98
CA ARG A 123 -16.17 -5.27 -7.94
C ARG A 123 -15.42 -4.20 -8.73
N ILE A 124 -14.09 -4.22 -8.70
CA ILE A 124 -13.25 -3.18 -9.33
C ILE A 124 -12.80 -3.55 -10.75
N ALA A 125 -13.01 -4.78 -11.20
CA ALA A 125 -12.65 -5.21 -12.55
C ALA A 125 -13.32 -4.33 -13.62
N GLY A 126 -12.51 -3.82 -14.56
CA GLY A 126 -12.97 -2.93 -15.63
C GLY A 126 -13.42 -1.55 -15.17
N ARG A 127 -13.09 -1.14 -13.93
CA ARG A 127 -13.40 0.18 -13.37
C ARG A 127 -12.14 0.99 -13.13
N ALA A 128 -12.31 2.30 -13.03
CA ALA A 128 -11.26 3.24 -12.63
C ALA A 128 -11.71 4.05 -11.41
N GLU A 129 -10.78 4.33 -10.50
CA GLU A 129 -10.99 5.21 -9.35
C GLU A 129 -10.73 6.67 -9.74
N TRP A 130 -11.60 7.58 -9.30
CA TRP A 130 -11.46 9.01 -9.55
C TRP A 130 -11.64 9.79 -8.25
N GLY A 131 -10.67 10.64 -7.92
CA GLY A 131 -10.78 11.64 -6.85
C GLY A 131 -11.00 13.03 -7.43
N VAL A 132 -12.14 13.67 -7.12
CA VAL A 132 -12.46 15.03 -7.56
C VAL A 132 -12.42 15.97 -6.35
N LYS A 133 -11.62 17.04 -6.44
CA LYS A 133 -11.56 18.11 -5.43
C LYS A 133 -11.99 19.42 -6.07
N VAL A 134 -12.98 20.08 -5.47
CA VAL A 134 -13.51 21.38 -5.92
C VAL A 134 -13.20 22.43 -4.88
N TYR A 135 -12.58 23.53 -5.30
CA TYR A 135 -12.28 24.68 -4.47
C TYR A 135 -13.14 25.86 -4.92
N ALA A 136 -13.80 26.53 -3.97
CA ALA A 136 -14.53 27.76 -4.22
C ALA A 136 -13.97 28.87 -3.31
N PRO A 137 -13.88 30.12 -3.79
CA PRO A 137 -13.56 31.24 -2.93
C PRO A 137 -14.63 31.38 -1.83
N ALA A 138 -14.21 31.79 -0.62
CA ALA A 138 -15.15 32.15 0.42
C ALA A 138 -16.05 33.30 -0.08
N GLY A 139 -17.36 33.12 0.00
CA GLY A 139 -18.32 34.19 -0.30
C GLY A 139 -18.13 35.39 0.63
N PRO A 140 -18.62 36.59 0.26
CA PRO A 140 -18.57 37.74 1.15
C PRO A 140 -19.27 37.40 2.49
N PRO A 141 -18.74 37.89 3.63
CA PRO A 141 -19.38 37.67 4.92
C PRO A 141 -20.82 38.20 4.88
N PRO A 142 -21.77 37.54 5.59
CA PRO A 142 -23.14 38.03 5.68
C PRO A 142 -23.15 39.47 6.23
N PRO A 143 -24.08 40.32 5.78
CA PRO A 143 -24.20 41.68 6.30
C PRO A 143 -24.36 41.65 7.82
N ALA A 144 -23.68 42.56 8.52
CA ALA A 144 -23.80 42.68 9.96
C ALA A 144 -25.27 42.94 10.33
N PRO A 145 -25.78 42.34 11.42
CA PRO A 145 -27.11 42.67 11.91
C PRO A 145 -27.18 44.17 12.20
N GLU A 146 -28.18 44.83 11.62
CA GLU A 146 -28.44 46.25 11.83
C GLU A 146 -28.67 46.50 13.32
N ALA A 147 -27.84 47.36 13.92
CA ALA A 147 -27.95 47.67 15.33
C ALA A 147 -29.31 48.33 15.59
N ALA A 148 -30.14 47.69 16.42
CA ALA A 148 -31.39 48.27 16.86
C ALA A 148 -31.11 49.61 17.56
N PRO A 149 -31.92 50.65 17.32
CA PRO A 149 -31.76 51.95 17.97
C PRO A 149 -31.85 51.79 19.49
N ALA A 150 -30.94 52.44 20.21
CA ALA A 150 -30.96 52.52 21.66
C ALA A 150 -31.99 53.57 22.11
N ASP A 151 -32.90 53.18 23.00
CA ASP A 151 -33.79 54.07 23.77
C ASP A 151 -33.02 54.81 24.88
#